data_AF-A0A9W7ZM96-F1
#
_entry.id   AF-A0A9W7ZM96-F1
#
_cell.length_a   1.000
_cell.length_b   1.000
_cell.length_c   1.000
_cell.angle_alpha   90.00
_cell.angle_beta   90.00
_cell.angle_gamma   90.00
#
_symmetry.space_group_name_H-M   'P 1'
#
loop_
_entity.id
_entity.type
_entity.pdbx_description
1 polymer ?
#
loop_
_entity_poly.entity_id
_entity_poly.type
_entity_poly.pdbx_seq_one_letter_code
_entity_poly.pdbx_strand_id
1 'polypeptide(L)'
;MATSDYSLSSKLARGLADRVYEKRKASAFEIEKLIREQLASKNQAGVKRILSCLVKDFAYSPQPHARGGGLIALATSAIALGMSEIRYYLDDIVPPVLACFSDHDTQVKYYACEAMYNIAKVAKGEILRFFNDIFD
;
A
#
# COMPACT_ATOMS: atom_id res chain seq x y z
N MET A 1 -25.49 6.34 0.40
CA MET A 1 -25.18 5.40 1.50
C MET A 1 -23.86 5.83 2.10
N ALA A 2 -23.85 6.22 3.38
CA ALA A 2 -22.61 6.63 4.05
C ALA A 2 -21.62 5.47 4.02
N THR A 3 -20.54 5.60 3.25
CA THR A 3 -19.38 4.73 3.37
C THR A 3 -18.87 4.97 4.78
N SER A 4 -19.09 4.02 5.69
CA SER A 4 -18.40 4.02 6.97
C SER A 4 -16.92 4.19 6.68
N ASP A 5 -16.37 5.34 7.08
CA ASP A 5 -14.95 5.65 6.97
C ASP A 5 -14.23 4.61 7.82
N TYR A 6 -13.64 3.64 7.14
CA TYR A 6 -12.81 2.65 7.79
C TYR A 6 -11.52 3.34 8.21
N SER A 7 -11.34 3.49 9.52
CA SER A 7 -10.10 3.96 10.11
C SER A 7 -9.31 2.77 10.63
N LEU A 8 -8.01 2.73 10.33
CA LEU A 8 -7.09 1.85 11.04
C LEU A 8 -7.09 2.19 12.53
N SER A 9 -6.74 1.21 13.37
CA SER A 9 -6.58 1.48 14.80
C SER A 9 -5.50 2.56 15.02
N SER A 10 -5.69 3.41 16.03
CA SER A 10 -4.77 4.53 16.33
C SER A 10 -3.34 4.07 16.61
N LYS A 11 -3.14 2.86 17.14
CA LYS A 11 -1.82 2.26 17.33
C LYS A 11 -1.17 1.93 15.98
N LEU A 12 -1.92 1.29 15.09
CA LEU A 12 -1.43 0.87 13.78
C LEU A 12 -1.11 2.09 12.89
N ALA A 13 -2.01 3.08 12.89
CA ALA A 13 -1.81 4.31 12.14
C ALA A 13 -0.55 5.07 12.60
N ARG A 14 -0.36 5.21 13.92
CA ARG A 14 0.87 5.83 14.46
C ARG A 14 2.13 5.02 14.14
N GLY A 15 2.05 3.69 14.16
CA GLY A 15 3.18 2.84 13.85
C GLY A 15 3.61 2.94 12.38
N LEU A 16 2.66 3.03 11.45
CA LEU A 16 2.92 3.28 10.03
C LEU A 16 3.53 4.68 9.78
N ALA A 17 3.13 5.70 10.54
CA ALA A 17 3.67 7.05 10.42
C ALA A 17 4.92 7.31 11.30
N ASP A 18 5.46 6.30 11.98
CA ASP A 18 6.60 6.49 12.89
C ASP A 18 7.87 6.87 12.10
N ARG A 19 8.75 7.67 12.72
CA ARG A 19 10.02 8.08 12.11
C ARG A 19 11.00 6.90 11.98
N VAL A 20 10.89 5.91 12.87
CA VAL A 20 11.73 4.71 12.86
C VAL A 20 11.20 3.69 11.85
N TYR A 21 12.04 3.35 10.87
CA TYR A 21 11.71 2.41 9.80
C TYR A 21 11.19 1.05 10.30
N GLU A 22 11.87 0.44 11.28
CA GLU A 22 11.48 -0.88 11.81
C GLU A 22 10.06 -0.89 12.41
N LYS A 23 9.61 0.22 12.99
CA LYS A 23 8.25 0.33 13.51
C LYS A 23 7.21 0.43 12.39
N ARG A 24 7.54 1.12 11.30
CA ARG A 24 6.70 1.16 10.09
C ARG A 24 6.56 -0.23 9.49
N LYS A 25 7.68 -0.95 9.36
CA LYS A 25 7.72 -2.33 8.86
C LYS A 25 6.91 -3.29 9.73
N ALA A 26 7.07 -3.23 11.05
CA ALA A 26 6.27 -4.03 11.99
C ALA A 26 4.77 -3.76 11.83
N SER A 27 4.39 -2.51 11.65
CA SER A 27 2.99 -2.11 11.44
C SER A 27 2.46 -2.57 10.07
N ALA A 28 3.28 -2.54 9.02
CA ALA A 28 2.91 -3.08 7.71
C ALA A 28 2.66 -4.59 7.76
N PHE A 29 3.37 -5.37 8.58
CA PHE A 29 3.07 -6.79 8.77
C PHE A 29 1.71 -7.02 9.44
N GLU A 30 1.26 -6.13 10.32
CA GLU A 30 -0.10 -6.21 10.85
C GLU A 30 -1.15 -5.90 9.79
N ILE A 31 -0.88 -4.97 8.85
CA ILE A 31 -1.71 -4.76 7.66
C ILE A 31 -1.80 -6.04 6.82
N GLU A 32 -0.69 -6.76 6.64
CA GLU A 32 -0.68 -8.03 5.92
C GLU A 32 -1.70 -9.02 6.51
N LYS A 33 -1.67 -9.18 7.84
CA LYS A 33 -2.58 -10.08 8.55
C LYS A 33 -4.03 -9.66 8.36
N LEU A 34 -4.33 -8.36 8.50
CA LEU A 34 -5.67 -7.82 8.30
C LEU A 34 -6.19 -8.09 6.88
N ILE A 35 -5.37 -7.90 5.85
CA ILE A 35 -5.75 -8.21 4.46
C ILE A 35 -6.05 -9.71 4.30
N ARG A 36 -5.19 -10.59 4.84
CA ARG A 36 -5.41 -12.04 4.80
C ARG A 36 -6.70 -12.46 5.51
N GLU A 37 -7.03 -11.84 6.65
CA GLU A 37 -8.28 -12.08 7.38
C GLU A 37 -9.52 -11.66 6.57
N GLN A 38 -9.46 -10.51 5.89
CA GLN A 38 -10.55 -10.07 5.01
C GLN A 38 -10.74 -11.03 3.83
N LEU A 39 -9.64 -11.51 3.22
CA LEU A 39 -9.68 -12.49 2.13
C LEU A 39 -10.25 -13.84 2.58
N ALA A 40 -9.81 -14.34 3.74
CA ALA A 40 -10.34 -15.58 4.33
C ALA A 40 -11.85 -15.49 4.58
N SER A 41 -12.33 -14.30 4.96
CA SER A 41 -13.75 -14.00 5.16
C SER A 41 -14.50 -13.66 3.87
N LYS A 42 -13.86 -13.76 2.70
CA LYS A 42 -14.36 -13.34 1.37
C LYS A 42 -14.88 -11.89 1.35
N ASN A 43 -14.36 -11.04 2.23
CA ASN A 43 -14.77 -9.65 2.38
C ASN A 43 -13.91 -8.71 1.52
N GLN A 44 -14.18 -8.73 0.21
CA GLN A 44 -13.48 -7.88 -0.76
C GLN A 44 -13.69 -6.37 -0.46
N ALA A 45 -14.86 -6.00 0.07
CA ALA A 45 -15.12 -4.63 0.49
C ALA A 45 -14.22 -4.19 1.67
N GLY A 46 -13.90 -5.11 2.58
CA GLY A 46 -12.96 -4.89 3.68
C GLY A 46 -11.55 -4.61 3.18
N VAL A 47 -11.07 -5.39 2.21
CA VAL A 47 -9.77 -5.17 1.55
C VAL A 47 -9.71 -3.78 0.91
N LYS A 48 -10.73 -3.42 0.11
CA LYS A 48 -10.81 -2.09 -0.52
C LYS A 48 -10.79 -0.95 0.50
N ARG A 49 -11.47 -1.12 1.63
CA ARG A 49 -11.48 -0.12 2.71
C ARG A 49 -10.10 0.06 3.34
N ILE A 50 -9.37 -1.03 3.60
CA ILE A 50 -8.00 -0.98 4.11
C ILE A 50 -7.10 -0.24 3.12
N LEU A 51 -7.10 -0.65 1.85
CA LEU A 51 -6.30 -0.01 0.80
C LEU A 51 -6.64 1.48 0.66
N SER A 52 -7.92 1.84 0.65
CA SER A 52 -8.35 3.25 0.56
C SER A 52 -7.81 4.08 1.72
N CYS A 53 -7.80 3.56 2.94
CA CYS A 53 -7.20 4.22 4.10
C CYS A 53 -5.67 4.38 3.94
N LEU A 54 -4.96 3.33 3.52
CA LEU A 54 -3.51 3.41 3.25
C LEU A 54 -3.17 4.49 2.20
N VAL A 55 -3.99 4.59 1.16
CA VAL A 55 -3.79 5.57 0.10
C VAL A 55 -4.04 7.00 0.60
N LYS A 56 -5.21 7.24 1.19
CA LYS A 56 -5.64 8.58 1.61
C LYS A 56 -4.81 9.14 2.76
N ASP A 57 -4.56 8.31 3.77
CA ASP A 57 -3.98 8.79 5.04
C ASP A 57 -2.45 8.71 5.03
N PHE A 58 -1.86 7.86 4.18
CA PHE A 58 -0.41 7.60 4.18
C PHE A 58 0.25 7.93 2.85
N ALA A 59 -0.09 7.26 1.74
CA ALA A 59 0.61 7.43 0.47
C ALA A 59 0.55 8.89 -0.06
N TYR A 60 -0.59 9.55 0.13
CA TYR A 60 -0.78 10.98 -0.19
C TYR A 60 -0.56 11.93 1.00
N SER A 61 -0.01 11.44 2.10
CA SER A 61 0.25 12.26 3.27
C SER A 61 1.28 13.36 2.97
N PRO A 62 1.12 14.58 3.52
CA PRO A 62 2.17 15.59 3.42
C PRO A 62 3.45 15.19 4.16
N GLN A 63 3.38 14.23 5.10
CA GLN A 63 4.51 13.81 5.92
C GLN A 63 5.32 12.70 5.23
N PRO A 64 6.63 12.88 4.95
CA PRO A 64 7.44 11.89 4.25
C PRO A 64 7.48 10.52 4.93
N HIS A 65 7.56 10.49 6.27
CA HIS A 65 7.56 9.23 7.03
C HIS A 65 6.24 8.47 6.91
N ALA A 66 5.11 9.18 6.85
CA ALA A 66 3.81 8.57 6.62
C ALA A 66 3.72 8.01 5.20
N ARG A 67 4.20 8.73 4.18
CA ARG A 67 4.30 8.21 2.80
C ARG A 67 5.15 6.95 2.74
N GLY A 68 6.32 6.98 3.37
CA GLY A 68 7.18 5.79 3.50
C GLY A 68 6.45 4.60 4.15
N GLY A 69 5.67 4.83 5.20
CA GLY A 69 4.82 3.81 5.80
C GLY A 69 3.73 3.28 4.87
N GLY A 70 3.07 4.17 4.14
CA GLY A 70 2.06 3.83 3.14
C GLY A 70 2.61 2.97 2.01
N LEU A 71 3.78 3.33 1.47
CA LEU A 71 4.47 2.57 0.41
C LEU A 71 4.81 1.15 0.87
N ILE A 72 5.38 1.00 2.08
CA ILE A 72 5.66 -0.32 2.67
C ILE A 72 4.36 -1.11 2.84
N ALA A 73 3.31 -0.49 3.41
CA ALA A 73 2.04 -1.16 3.64
C ALA A 73 1.31 -1.58 2.35
N LEU A 74 1.40 -0.79 1.27
CA LEU A 74 0.84 -1.14 -0.04
C LEU A 74 1.58 -2.31 -0.67
N ALA A 75 2.92 -2.33 -0.60
CA ALA A 75 3.71 -3.46 -1.07
C ALA A 75 3.43 -4.73 -0.26
N THR A 76 3.30 -4.62 1.07
CA THR A 76 2.91 -5.73 1.93
C THR A 76 1.48 -6.20 1.66
N SER A 77 0.56 -5.28 1.35
CA SER A 77 -0.81 -5.63 0.93
C SER A 77 -0.82 -6.41 -0.38
N ALA A 78 0.03 -6.05 -1.35
CA ALA A 78 0.21 -6.82 -2.58
C ALA A 78 0.70 -8.26 -2.29
N ILE A 79 1.64 -8.43 -1.36
CA ILE A 79 2.10 -9.76 -0.90
C ILE A 79 0.96 -10.56 -0.25
N ALA A 80 0.14 -9.90 0.58
CA ALA A 80 -1.01 -10.52 1.23
C ALA A 80 -2.05 -11.04 0.22
N LEU A 81 -2.35 -10.21 -0.79
CA LEU A 81 -3.27 -10.52 -1.89
C LEU A 81 -2.75 -11.70 -2.74
N GLY A 82 -1.44 -11.73 -3.00
CA GLY A 82 -0.82 -12.75 -3.84
C GLY A 82 -1.30 -12.70 -5.29
N MET A 83 -0.79 -13.61 -6.12
CA MET A 83 -1.07 -13.63 -7.57
C MET A 83 -2.54 -13.81 -7.92
N SER A 84 -3.32 -14.49 -7.07
CA SER A 84 -4.73 -14.81 -7.35
C SER A 84 -5.66 -13.62 -7.15
N GLU A 85 -5.37 -12.72 -6.22
CA GLU A 85 -6.27 -11.61 -5.90
C GLU A 85 -5.73 -10.26 -6.37
N ILE A 86 -4.41 -10.08 -6.46
CA ILE A 86 -3.79 -8.76 -6.70
C ILE A 86 -4.32 -8.04 -7.94
N ARG A 87 -4.66 -8.77 -9.02
CA ARG A 87 -5.18 -8.19 -10.28
C ARG A 87 -6.41 -7.31 -10.07
N TYR A 88 -7.21 -7.58 -9.05
CA TYR A 88 -8.44 -6.83 -8.74
C TYR A 88 -8.19 -5.50 -8.01
N TYR A 89 -6.95 -5.27 -7.58
CA TYR A 89 -6.56 -4.19 -6.69
C TYR A 89 -5.41 -3.34 -7.23
N LEU A 90 -4.84 -3.68 -8.39
CA LEU A 90 -3.73 -2.92 -8.97
C LEU A 90 -4.11 -1.47 -9.26
N ASP A 91 -5.35 -1.21 -9.69
CA ASP A 91 -5.84 0.15 -9.95
C ASP A 91 -5.94 0.99 -8.65
N ASP A 92 -6.05 0.35 -7.48
CA ASP A 92 -6.02 1.02 -6.17
C ASP A 92 -4.58 1.19 -5.63
N ILE A 93 -3.65 0.32 -6.04
CA ILE A 93 -2.29 0.21 -5.46
C ILE A 93 -1.24 0.94 -6.29
N VAL A 94 -1.26 0.79 -7.62
CA VAL A 94 -0.18 1.26 -8.50
C VAL A 94 -0.13 2.80 -8.61
N PRO A 95 -1.25 3.51 -8.88
CA PRO A 95 -1.21 4.97 -9.02
C PRO A 95 -0.61 5.73 -7.82
N PRO A 96 -0.95 5.43 -6.55
CA PRO A 96 -0.35 6.14 -5.41
C PRO A 96 1.13 5.82 -5.21
N VAL A 97 1.62 4.64 -5.62
CA VAL A 97 3.05 4.32 -5.59
C VAL A 97 3.79 5.08 -6.69
N LEU A 98 3.22 5.16 -7.89
CA LEU A 98 3.78 5.94 -9.01
C LEU A 98 3.86 7.43 -8.66
N ALA A 99 2.86 8.00 -8.00
CA ALA A 99 2.89 9.39 -7.57
C ALA A 99 4.11 9.72 -6.67
N CYS A 100 4.62 8.72 -5.93
CA CYS A 100 5.81 8.86 -5.11
C CYS A 100 7.14 8.72 -5.88
N PHE A 101 7.15 8.37 -7.17
CA PHE A 101 8.37 8.33 -7.99
C PHE A 101 8.96 9.72 -8.18
N SER A 102 8.10 10.74 -8.27
CA SER A 102 8.49 12.15 -8.42
C SER A 102 8.54 12.91 -7.09
N ASP A 103 8.57 12.22 -5.95
CA ASP A 103 8.56 12.87 -4.63
C ASP A 103 9.76 13.81 -4.44
N HIS A 104 9.60 14.87 -3.66
CA HIS A 104 10.70 15.76 -3.32
C HIS A 104 11.71 15.10 -2.36
N ASP A 105 11.25 14.17 -1.52
CA ASP A 105 12.07 13.43 -0.58
C ASP A 105 12.71 12.20 -1.27
N THR A 106 14.04 12.20 -1.35
CA THR A 106 14.79 11.11 -2.00
C THR A 106 14.58 9.75 -1.34
N GLN A 107 14.34 9.71 -0.02
CA GLN A 107 14.09 8.46 0.69
C GLN A 107 12.70 7.89 0.33
N VAL A 108 11.70 8.77 0.15
CA VAL A 108 10.38 8.35 -0.35
C VAL A 108 10.48 7.81 -1.78
N LYS A 109 11.26 8.46 -2.66
CA LYS A 109 11.52 7.94 -4.02
C LYS A 109 12.13 6.54 -4.01
N TYR A 110 13.13 6.32 -3.16
CA TYR A 110 13.73 5.00 -2.97
C TYR A 110 12.68 3.95 -2.54
N TYR A 111 11.85 4.27 -1.55
CA TYR A 111 10.79 3.37 -1.10
C TYR A 111 9.72 3.14 -2.16
N ALA A 112 9.42 4.11 -3.01
CA ALA A 112 8.46 3.96 -4.08
C ALA A 112 8.96 2.95 -5.13
N CYS A 113 10.23 3.06 -5.53
CA CYS A 113 10.87 2.10 -6.42
C CYS A 113 10.90 0.69 -5.81
N GLU A 114 11.29 0.57 -4.54
CA GLU A 114 11.32 -0.73 -3.83
C GLU A 114 9.90 -1.34 -3.71
N ALA A 115 8.90 -0.53 -3.38
CA ALA A 115 7.51 -0.95 -3.30
C ALA A 115 7.01 -1.43 -4.68
N MET A 116 7.26 -0.66 -5.74
CA MET A 116 6.85 -1.01 -7.10
C MET A 116 7.50 -2.32 -7.57
N TYR A 117 8.79 -2.52 -7.30
CA TYR A 117 9.47 -3.78 -7.59
C TYR A 117 8.77 -4.96 -6.90
N ASN A 118 8.44 -4.83 -5.62
CA ASN A 118 7.78 -5.89 -4.87
C ASN A 118 6.35 -6.15 -5.36
N ILE A 119 5.61 -5.10 -5.71
CA ILE A 119 4.27 -5.21 -6.30
C ILE A 119 4.34 -5.92 -7.65
N ALA A 120 5.24 -5.49 -8.55
CA ALA A 120 5.45 -6.08 -9.86
C ALA A 120 5.84 -7.56 -9.76
N LYS A 121 6.71 -7.91 -8.80
CA LYS A 121 7.13 -9.29 -8.52
C LYS A 121 5.95 -10.21 -8.19
N VAL A 122 4.94 -9.70 -7.47
CA VAL A 122 3.73 -10.47 -7.12
C VAL A 122 2.72 -10.46 -8.27
N ALA A 123 2.50 -9.30 -8.90
CA ALA A 123 1.53 -9.12 -9.98
C ALA A 123 1.92 -9.87 -11.27
N LYS A 124 3.22 -10.08 -11.50
CA LYS A 124 3.76 -10.69 -12.73
C LYS A 124 3.18 -9.99 -13.97
N GLY A 125 2.62 -10.74 -14.93
CA GLY A 125 2.11 -10.18 -16.19
C GLY A 125 1.03 -9.12 -16.01
N GLU A 126 0.30 -9.11 -14.90
CA GLU A 126 -0.75 -8.13 -14.62
C GLU A 126 -0.20 -6.70 -14.49
N ILE A 127 1.07 -6.54 -14.09
CA ILE A 127 1.70 -5.22 -13.97
C ILE A 127 1.92 -4.54 -15.33
N LEU A 128 1.96 -5.31 -16.41
CA LEU A 128 2.25 -4.80 -17.75
C LEU A 128 1.20 -3.80 -18.25
N ARG A 129 -0.01 -3.81 -17.68
CA ARG A 129 -1.04 -2.79 -17.91
C ARG A 129 -0.56 -1.36 -17.59
N PHE A 130 0.40 -1.23 -16.67
CA PHE A 130 0.99 0.04 -16.21
C PHE A 130 2.40 0.25 -16.75
N PHE A 131 2.85 -0.55 -17.73
CA PHE A 131 4.24 -0.53 -18.19
C PHE A 131 4.68 0.87 -18.63
N ASN A 132 3.88 1.55 -19.47
CA ASN A 132 4.21 2.89 -19.94
C ASN A 132 4.31 3.87 -18.76
N ASP A 133 3.34 3.87 -17.84
CA ASP A 133 3.32 4.80 -16.70
C ASP A 133 4.48 4.56 -15.71
N ILE A 134 5.02 3.34 -15.63
CA ILE A 134 6.16 3.00 -14.76
C ILE A 134 7.49 3.49 -15.34
N PHE A 135 7.61 3.58 -16.66
CA PHE A 135 8.85 3.86 -17.38
C PHE A 135 8.87 5.17 -18.17
N ASP A 136 7.81 5.98 -18.07
CA ASP A 136 7.75 7.38 -18.53
C ASP A 136 8.51 8.31 -17.57
#